data_AF-A0A1E2WSP8-F1
#
_entry.id   AF-A0A1E2WSP8-F1
#
_cell.length_a   1.000
_cell.length_b   1.000
_cell.length_c   1.000
_cell.angle_alpha   90.00
_cell.angle_beta   90.00
_cell.angle_gamma   90.00
#
_symmetry.space_group_name_H-M   'P 1'
#
loop_
_entity.id
_entity.type
_entity.pdbx_description
1 polymer ?
#
loop_
_entity_poly.entity_id
_entity_poly.type
_entity_poly.pdbx_seq_one_letter_code
_entity_poly.pdbx_strand_id
1 'polypeptide(L)'
;MFIELLKFKVASDLREYFIQKDAQIWTTALAEYPGFLGKEVWISPNDYTEVILIIRWATLEQWKAVPQAHLQTIEDNFIQALRESYSIVDSGEYQVRKFPHS
;
A
#
# COMPACT_ATOMS: atom_id res chain seq x y z
N MET A 1 -2.35 -16.62 -0.35
CA MET A 1 -1.80 -15.26 -0.37
C MET A 1 -2.57 -14.44 -1.38
N PHE A 2 -3.02 -13.28 -0.93
CA PHE A 2 -3.69 -12.27 -1.74
C PHE A 2 -2.76 -11.06 -1.86
N ILE A 3 -2.85 -10.35 -2.97
CA ILE A 3 -2.11 -9.13 -3.25
C ILE A 3 -3.11 -8.02 -3.47
N GLU A 4 -2.86 -6.91 -2.80
CA GLU A 4 -3.45 -5.62 -3.13
C GLU A 4 -2.37 -4.79 -3.80
N LEU A 5 -2.68 -4.27 -4.99
CA LEU A 5 -1.86 -3.33 -5.73
C LEU A 5 -2.54 -1.98 -5.67
N LEU A 6 -1.81 -0.95 -5.28
CA LEU A 6 -2.24 0.44 -5.34
C LEU A 6 -1.20 1.26 -6.09
N LYS A 7 -1.61 1.98 -7.13
CA LYS A 7 -0.74 2.89 -7.88
C LYS A 7 -1.14 4.32 -7.60
N PHE A 8 -0.17 5.10 -7.19
CA PHE A 8 -0.34 6.50 -6.85
C PHE A 8 0.37 7.39 -7.85
N LYS A 9 -0.25 8.54 -8.17
CA LYS A 9 0.42 9.67 -8.78
C LYS A 9 0.85 10.62 -7.66
N VAL A 10 2.15 10.84 -7.57
CA VAL A 10 2.80 11.69 -6.56
C VAL A 10 3.77 12.61 -7.28
N ALA A 11 3.80 13.89 -6.89
CA ALA A 11 4.80 14.81 -7.43
C ALA A 11 6.22 14.25 -7.16
N SER A 12 7.11 14.37 -8.15
CA SER A 12 8.40 13.68 -8.13
C SER A 12 9.31 14.12 -6.97
N ASP A 13 9.19 15.37 -6.54
CA ASP A 13 9.85 15.97 -5.39
C ASP A 13 9.28 15.51 -4.04
N LEU A 14 8.03 15.04 -4.02
CA LEU A 14 7.39 14.50 -2.82
C LEU A 14 7.53 12.99 -2.66
N ARG A 15 7.93 12.27 -3.71
CA ARG A 15 7.91 10.81 -3.75
C ARG A 15 8.61 10.15 -2.55
N GLU A 16 9.83 10.58 -2.23
CA GLU A 16 10.59 10.00 -1.11
C GLU A 16 9.92 10.28 0.24
N TYR A 17 9.32 11.47 0.39
CA TYR A 17 8.58 11.83 1.60
C TYR A 17 7.28 11.01 1.71
N PHE A 18 6.56 10.81 0.60
CA PHE A 18 5.41 9.92 0.52
C PHE A 18 5.78 8.50 0.97
N ILE A 19 6.85 7.92 0.43
CA ILE A 19 7.33 6.58 0.78
C ILE A 19 7.72 6.50 2.26
N GLN A 20 8.40 7.51 2.79
CA GLN A 20 8.77 7.57 4.20
C GLN A 20 7.53 7.62 5.11
N LYS A 21 6.53 8.44 4.77
CA LYS A 21 5.28 8.55 5.54
C LYS A 21 4.44 7.30 5.43
N ASP A 22 4.41 6.67 4.26
CA ASP A 22 3.73 5.40 4.05
C ASP A 22 4.35 4.31 4.95
N ALA A 23 5.68 4.25 5.03
CA ALA A 23 6.37 3.33 5.93
C ALA A 23 6.05 3.57 7.41
N GLN A 24 5.99 4.83 7.83
CA GLN A 24 5.74 5.22 9.23
C GLN A 24 4.28 5.07 9.68
N ILE A 25 3.33 5.23 8.75
CA ILE A 25 1.90 5.34 9.08
C ILE A 25 1.18 4.09 8.56
N TRP A 26 1.11 3.93 7.24
CA TRP A 26 0.40 2.82 6.61
C TRP A 26 1.04 1.45 6.91
N THR A 27 2.34 1.28 6.66
CA THR A 27 3.01 -0.01 6.88
C THR A 27 2.95 -0.43 8.35
N THR A 28 3.26 0.49 9.26
CA THR A 28 3.23 0.23 10.70
C THR A 28 1.84 -0.18 11.17
N ALA A 29 0.80 0.55 10.77
CA ALA A 29 -0.57 0.23 11.17
C ALA A 29 -1.06 -1.10 10.57
N LEU A 30 -0.78 -1.37 9.29
CA LEU A 30 -1.19 -2.63 8.66
C LEU A 30 -0.46 -3.84 9.26
N ALA A 31 0.78 -3.66 9.74
CA ALA A 31 1.56 -4.73 10.37
C ALA A 31 0.97 -5.24 11.70
N GLU A 32 0.03 -4.51 12.31
CA GLU A 32 -0.68 -4.95 13.51
C GLU A 32 -1.74 -6.03 13.21
N TYR A 33 -2.15 -6.18 11.95
CA TYR A 33 -3.17 -7.15 11.55
C TYR A 33 -2.55 -8.52 11.24
N PRO A 34 -3.07 -9.63 11.82
CA PRO A 34 -2.50 -10.97 11.63
C PRO A 34 -2.40 -11.45 10.17
N GLY A 35 -3.21 -10.87 9.28
CA GLY A 35 -3.20 -11.20 7.86
C GLY A 35 -2.10 -10.53 7.06
N PHE A 36 -1.48 -9.46 7.57
CA PHE A 36 -0.47 -8.69 6.85
C PHE A 36 0.85 -9.47 6.79
N LEU A 37 1.34 -9.70 5.58
CA LEU A 37 2.58 -10.44 5.34
C LEU A 37 3.76 -9.55 4.94
N GLY A 38 3.49 -8.28 4.61
CA GLY A 38 4.49 -7.33 4.18
C GLY A 38 4.00 -6.43 3.05
N LYS A 39 4.79 -5.40 2.76
CA LYS A 39 4.55 -4.45 1.69
C LYS A 39 5.85 -4.16 0.94
N GLU A 40 5.74 -3.99 -0.37
CA GLU A 40 6.81 -3.50 -1.22
C GLU A 40 6.42 -2.18 -1.86
N VAL A 41 7.42 -1.38 -2.18
CA VAL A 41 7.29 -0.15 -2.94
C VAL A 41 8.04 -0.33 -4.26
N TRP A 42 7.32 -0.26 -5.38
CA TRP A 42 7.89 -0.36 -6.70
C TRP A 42 7.83 1.01 -7.39
N ILE A 43 8.96 1.43 -7.96
CA ILE A 43 9.09 2.69 -8.69
C ILE A 43 9.27 2.37 -10.17
N SER A 44 8.44 2.98 -11.02
CA SER A 44 8.55 2.79 -12.47
C SER A 44 9.81 3.49 -12.99
N PRO A 45 10.67 2.81 -13.77
CA PRO A 45 11.80 3.46 -14.42
C PRO A 45 11.36 4.40 -15.56
N ASN A 46 10.10 4.27 -16.01
CA ASN A 46 9.55 5.04 -17.12
C ASN A 46 8.73 6.26 -16.64
N ASP A 47 8.26 6.26 -15.40
CA ASP A 47 7.53 7.37 -14.80
C ASP A 47 7.81 7.49 -13.30
N TYR A 48 8.67 8.46 -12.95
CA TYR A 48 9.08 8.70 -11.57
C TYR A 48 8.03 9.37 -10.70
N THR A 49 6.90 9.78 -11.27
CA THR A 49 5.74 10.29 -10.52
C THR A 49 4.79 9.18 -10.07
N GLU A 50 5.08 7.93 -10.45
CA GLU A 50 4.31 6.77 -10.02
C GLU A 50 4.98 6.05 -8.84
N VAL A 51 4.18 5.79 -7.81
CA VAL A 51 4.54 4.90 -6.70
C VAL A 51 3.55 3.76 -6.68
N ILE A 52 4.05 2.52 -6.77
CA ILE A 52 3.21 1.32 -6.71
C ILE A 52 3.45 0.63 -5.38
N LEU A 53 2.41 0.46 -4.59
CA LEU A 53 2.42 -0.33 -3.37
C LEU A 53 1.91 -1.73 -3.67
N ILE A 54 2.69 -2.75 -3.28
CA ILE A 54 2.30 -4.15 -3.36
C ILE A 54 2.16 -4.68 -1.94
N ILE A 55 0.92 -4.89 -1.51
CA ILE A 55 0.59 -5.31 -0.15
C ILE A 55 0.23 -6.79 -0.17
N ARG A 56 0.91 -7.58 0.67
CA ARG A 56 0.75 -9.03 0.73
C ARG A 56 -0.10 -9.40 1.93
N TRP A 57 -1.16 -10.16 1.68
CA TRP A 57 -2.07 -10.66 2.70
C TRP A 57 -2.10 -12.19 2.70
N ALA A 58 -2.22 -12.81 3.87
CA ALA A 58 -2.30 -14.27 3.99
C ALA A 58 -3.58 -14.81 3.30
N THR A 59 -4.73 -14.23 3.62
CA THR A 59 -6.04 -14.55 3.00
C THR A 59 -6.83 -13.29 2.65
N LEU A 60 -7.79 -13.42 1.73
CA LEU A 60 -8.74 -12.35 1.40
C LEU A 60 -9.61 -11.97 2.61
N GLU A 61 -10.03 -12.96 3.40
CA GLU A 61 -10.85 -12.74 4.59
C GLU A 61 -10.14 -11.88 5.63
N GLN A 62 -8.86 -12.15 5.90
CA GLN A 62 -8.09 -11.36 6.86
C GLN A 62 -7.84 -9.93 6.37
N TRP A 63 -7.69 -9.74 5.06
CA TRP A 63 -7.59 -8.40 4.47
C TRP A 63 -8.91 -7.64 4.61
N LYS A 64 -10.04 -8.23 4.20
CA LYS A 64 -11.36 -7.59 4.28
C LYS A 64 -11.91 -7.46 5.70
N ALA A 65 -11.27 -8.12 6.68
CA ALA A 65 -11.58 -7.97 8.09
C ALA A 65 -10.99 -6.70 8.73
N VAL A 66 -10.09 -5.98 8.03
CA VAL A 66 -9.54 -4.71 8.54
C VAL A 66 -10.70 -3.68 8.65
N PRO A 67 -10.96 -3.12 9.84
CA PRO A 67 -12.11 -2.22 10.02
C PRO A 67 -11.98 -0.93 9.21
N GLN A 68 -13.02 -0.57 8.46
CA GLN A 68 -13.03 0.65 7.65
C GLN A 68 -12.79 1.92 8.48
N ALA A 69 -13.30 1.98 9.72
CA ALA A 69 -13.07 3.11 10.62
C ALA A 69 -11.58 3.29 10.98
N HIS A 70 -10.84 2.18 11.10
CA HIS A 70 -9.39 2.23 11.33
C HIS A 70 -8.67 2.68 10.07
N LEU A 71 -9.05 2.16 8.90
CA LEU A 71 -8.48 2.60 7.61
C LEU A 71 -8.66 4.10 7.39
N GLN A 72 -9.84 4.64 7.70
CA GLN A 72 -10.10 6.08 7.61
C GLN A 72 -9.21 6.88 8.56
N THR A 73 -9.02 6.40 9.79
CA THR A 73 -8.15 7.07 10.77
C THR A 73 -6.69 7.11 10.29
N ILE A 74 -6.22 6.02 9.70
CA ILE A 74 -4.86 5.92 9.14
C ILE A 74 -4.73 6.88 7.94
N GLU A 75 -5.72 6.90 7.04
CA GLU A 75 -5.74 7.80 5.88
C GLU A 75 -5.75 9.27 6.30
N ASP A 76 -6.59 9.66 7.28
CA ASP A 76 -6.64 11.03 7.78
C ASP A 76 -5.29 11.47 8.36
N ASN A 77 -4.63 10.58 9.14
CA ASN A 77 -3.29 10.82 9.67
C ASN A 77 -2.24 10.96 8.56
N PHE A 78 -2.35 10.15 7.51
CA PHE A 78 -1.44 10.16 6.38
C PHE A 78 -1.60 11.42 5.53
N ILE A 79 -2.83 11.83 5.23
CA ILE A 79 -3.16 13.09 4.54
C ILE A 79 -2.67 14.29 5.36
N GLN A 80 -2.83 14.29 6.68
CA GLN A 80 -2.30 15.37 7.52
C GLN A 80 -0.77 15.44 7.49
N ALA A 81 -0.09 14.29 7.38
CA ALA A 81 1.36 14.23 7.30
C ALA A 81 1.91 14.63 5.92
N LEU A 82 1.19 14.29 4.86
CA LEU A 82 1.46 14.70 3.48
C LEU A 82 0.85 16.08 3.22
N ARG A 83 1.68 17.10 3.35
CA ARG A 83 1.32 18.52 3.16
C ARG A 83 0.75 18.87 1.78
N GLU A 84 0.69 17.89 0.87
CA GLU A 84 0.26 18.02 -0.52
C GLU A 84 -0.55 16.79 -0.96
N SER A 85 -1.34 16.97 -2.00
CA SER A 85 -2.24 15.93 -2.52
C SER A 85 -1.51 14.87 -3.35
N TYR A 86 -1.93 13.63 -3.20
CA TYR A 86 -1.66 12.52 -4.11
C TYR A 86 -2.99 11.94 -4.61
N SER A 87 -2.96 11.13 -5.66
CA SER A 87 -4.15 10.42 -6.13
C SER A 87 -3.84 8.96 -6.42
N ILE A 88 -4.81 8.08 -6.14
CA ILE A 88 -4.79 6.70 -6.63
C ILE A 88 -5.23 6.74 -8.09
N VAL A 89 -4.38 6.23 -8.98
CA VAL A 89 -4.63 6.18 -10.42
C VAL A 89 -4.94 4.77 -10.93
N ASP A 90 -4.65 3.75 -10.13
CA ASP A 90 -4.94 2.35 -10.44
C ASP A 90 -4.98 1.53 -9.15
N SER A 91 -5.80 0.49 -9.13
CA SER A 91 -5.83 -0.49 -8.04
C SER A 91 -6.18 -1.87 -8.57
N GLY A 92 -5.66 -2.90 -7.92
CA GLY A 92 -5.89 -4.28 -8.32
C GLY A 92 -5.84 -5.25 -7.16
N GLU A 93 -6.64 -6.31 -7.26
CA GLU A 93 -6.65 -7.41 -6.30
C GLU A 93 -6.28 -8.71 -7.01
N TYR A 94 -5.32 -9.46 -6.46
CA TYR A 94 -4.81 -10.67 -7.11
C TYR A 94 -4.65 -11.83 -6.12
N GLN A 95 -5.03 -13.03 -6.53
CA GLN A 95 -4.69 -14.26 -5.81
C GLN A 95 -3.40 -14.85 -6.34
N VAL A 96 -2.41 -15.08 -5.47
CA VAL A 96 -1.17 -15.74 -5.88
C VAL A 96 -1.38 -17.24 -5.96
N ARG A 97 -1.13 -17.82 -7.14
CA ARG A 97 -1.00 -19.26 -7.33
C ARG A 97 0.46 -19.66 -7.16
N LYS A 98 0.73 -20.50 -6.17
CA LYS A 98 2.03 -21.15 -6.02
C LYS A 98 2.04 -22.40 -6.88
N PHE A 99 3.00 -22.50 -7.79
CA PHE A 99 3.31 -23.74 -8.47
C PHE A 99 4.28 -24.54 -7.59
N PRO A 100 4.15 -25.88 -7.49
CA PRO A 100 5.19 -26.69 -6.88
C PRO A 100 6.49 -26.43 -7.65
N HIS A 101 7.57 -26.05 -6.95
CA HIS A 101 8.89 -26.10 -7.55
C HIS A 101 9.19 -27.57 -7.88
N SER A 102 9.53 -27.86 -9.14
CA SER A 102 10.02 -29.18 -9.57
C SER A 102 11.40 -29.45 -8.99
#